data_AF-A0A2S2N8J0-F1
#
_entry.id   AF-A0A2S2N8J0-F1
#
_cell.length_a   1.000
_cell.length_b   1.000
_cell.length_c   1.000
_cell.angle_alpha   90.00
_cell.angle_beta   90.00
_cell.angle_gamma   90.00
#
_symmetry.space_group_name_H-M   'P 1'
#
loop_
_entity.id
_entity.type
_entity.pdbx_description
1 polymer ?
#
loop_
_entity_poly.entity_id
_entity_poly.type
_entity_poly.pdbx_seq_one_letter_code
_entity_poly.pdbx_strand_id
1 'polypeptide(L)'
;MNVSITYIYILLSIDKVLTQEQSILWDGIEIRLLQLIAGVLNFTLEIHDATLSKSRDEADDRIIGDLVTSKAELGISGLYMTNARYSMVDFSPVIMQDCGTFMSLGSFALSKYRAIFGPFHWSIWVMVVITYMAAIFPIAYTNNRNVKTLCKSPKQLESMCCYMFGTYTNLFTFKGVKSWTNTKMGSTRLFIGTYWIFTIIITTAYTSSIIAFITLPAQPVIVDSSYQLIDQRYRVMTLGR
;
A
#
# COMPACT_ATOMS: atom_id res chain seq x y z
N MET A 1 -23.85 -26.78 44.38
CA MET A 1 -23.17 -26.73 43.07
C MET A 1 -23.86 -25.66 42.25
N ASN A 2 -23.60 -24.38 42.56
CA ASN A 2 -24.29 -23.27 41.92
C ASN A 2 -23.26 -22.49 41.12
N VAL A 3 -23.33 -22.71 39.81
CA VAL A 3 -22.47 -22.11 38.81
C VAL A 3 -22.90 -20.66 38.66
N SER A 4 -22.03 -19.74 39.08
CA SER A 4 -22.14 -18.33 38.73
C SER A 4 -21.69 -18.21 37.29
N ILE A 5 -22.61 -17.83 36.40
CA ILE A 5 -22.33 -17.59 34.99
C ILE A 5 -22.30 -16.10 34.78
N THR A 6 -21.35 -15.69 33.97
CA THR A 6 -21.14 -14.32 33.58
C THR A 6 -20.88 -14.33 32.07
N TYR A 7 -21.29 -13.29 31.31
CA TYR A 7 -20.91 -13.12 29.89
C TYR A 7 -20.66 -11.66 29.45
N ILE A 8 -19.88 -11.53 28.36
CA ILE A 8 -19.18 -10.37 27.72
C ILE A 8 -19.80 -9.99 26.37
N TYR A 9 -19.62 -8.73 25.92
CA TYR A 9 -20.10 -8.23 24.61
C TYR A 9 -19.18 -7.25 23.84
N ILE A 10 -19.66 -6.85 22.64
CA ILE A 10 -18.97 -6.46 21.38
C ILE A 10 -19.46 -5.12 20.77
N LEU A 11 -18.64 -4.59 19.85
CA LEU A 11 -18.78 -3.38 19.01
C LEU A 11 -19.41 -3.69 17.61
N LEU A 12 -20.33 -2.82 17.19
CA LEU A 12 -21.14 -2.87 15.95
C LEU A 12 -20.36 -2.94 14.62
N SER A 13 -20.88 -3.74 13.68
CA SER A 13 -20.77 -3.45 12.23
C SER A 13 -22.18 -3.32 11.64
N ILE A 14 -22.35 -2.28 10.84
CA ILE A 14 -23.58 -1.74 10.26
C ILE A 14 -24.17 -2.71 9.22
N ASP A 15 -25.45 -3.04 9.36
CA ASP A 15 -26.44 -3.03 8.27
C ASP A 15 -27.87 -3.12 8.86
N LYS A 16 -28.56 -1.98 8.93
CA LYS A 16 -30.00 -1.95 9.22
C LYS A 16 -30.76 -2.21 7.93
N VAL A 17 -31.16 -3.46 7.69
CA VAL A 17 -32.16 -3.76 6.66
C VAL A 17 -33.53 -3.35 7.20
N LEU A 18 -34.00 -2.19 6.74
CA LEU A 18 -35.33 -1.65 7.03
C LEU A 18 -36.34 -2.25 6.04
N THR A 19 -37.11 -3.23 6.48
CA THR A 19 -38.38 -3.63 5.84
C THR A 19 -39.53 -3.50 6.82
N GLN A 20 -40.58 -2.81 6.38
CA GLN A 20 -41.80 -2.44 7.12
C GLN A 20 -42.56 -3.65 7.68
N GLU A 21 -42.43 -3.84 9.00
CA GLU A 21 -43.38 -4.38 10.02
C GLU A 21 -42.55 -4.77 11.26
N GLN A 22 -41.63 -3.89 11.67
CA GLN A 22 -40.38 -4.28 12.31
C GLN A 22 -40.56 -4.74 13.76
N SER A 23 -40.66 -6.06 13.96
CA SER A 23 -39.84 -6.67 15.01
C SER A 23 -38.39 -6.31 14.68
N ILE A 24 -37.72 -5.59 15.57
CA ILE A 24 -36.29 -5.32 15.42
C ILE A 24 -35.61 -6.68 15.47
N LEU A 25 -35.16 -7.16 14.32
CA LEU A 25 -34.41 -8.41 14.24
C LEU A 25 -32.98 -8.12 14.69
N TRP A 26 -32.70 -8.45 15.95
CA TRP A 26 -31.37 -8.39 16.52
C TRP A 26 -30.54 -9.56 15.95
N ASP A 27 -29.45 -9.24 15.25
CA ASP A 27 -28.47 -10.21 14.78
C ASP A 27 -27.04 -9.72 15.09
N GLY A 28 -26.13 -10.67 15.31
CA GLY A 28 -24.76 -10.43 15.75
C GLY A 28 -24.11 -11.72 16.25
N ILE A 29 -22.76 -11.77 16.28
CA ILE A 29 -22.03 -12.97 16.76
C ILE A 29 -22.46 -13.28 18.19
N GLU A 30 -22.59 -12.25 19.00
CA GLU A 30 -22.93 -12.38 20.40
C GLU A 30 -24.40 -12.73 20.65
N ILE A 31 -25.32 -12.21 19.83
CA ILE A 31 -26.75 -12.57 19.91
C ILE A 31 -26.92 -14.05 19.56
N ARG A 32 -26.24 -14.52 18.52
CA ARG A 32 -26.21 -15.95 18.15
C ARG A 32 -25.59 -16.81 19.24
N LEU A 33 -24.51 -16.32 19.88
CA LEU A 33 -23.90 -17.00 21.01
C LEU A 33 -24.91 -17.15 22.17
N LEU A 34 -25.66 -16.08 22.49
CA LEU A 34 -26.71 -16.16 23.51
C LEU A 34 -27.83 -17.11 23.15
N GLN A 35 -28.29 -17.13 21.90
CA GLN A 35 -29.31 -18.07 21.44
C GLN A 35 -28.85 -19.53 21.60
N LEU A 36 -27.57 -19.82 21.35
CA LEU A 36 -26.99 -21.14 21.59
C LEU A 36 -26.95 -21.47 23.09
N ILE A 37 -26.53 -20.53 23.93
CA ILE A 37 -26.51 -20.70 25.39
C ILE A 37 -27.93 -20.92 25.93
N ALA A 38 -28.92 -20.17 25.42
CA ALA A 38 -30.33 -20.32 25.73
C ALA A 38 -30.87 -21.70 25.33
N GLY A 39 -30.47 -22.23 24.17
CA GLY A 39 -30.83 -23.57 23.73
C GLY A 39 -30.21 -24.69 24.58
N VAL A 40 -29.01 -24.48 25.12
CA VAL A 40 -28.33 -25.47 25.98
C VAL A 40 -28.85 -25.43 27.42
N LEU A 41 -29.10 -24.24 27.95
CA LEU A 41 -29.52 -24.03 29.35
C LEU A 41 -31.05 -23.93 29.51
N ASN A 42 -31.83 -24.01 28.43
CA ASN A 42 -33.29 -23.94 28.40
C ASN A 42 -33.88 -22.70 29.09
N PHE A 43 -33.45 -21.50 28.68
CA PHE A 43 -34.09 -20.24 29.09
C PHE A 43 -34.60 -19.44 27.90
N THR A 44 -35.52 -18.51 28.16
CA THR A 44 -36.10 -17.61 27.15
C THR A 44 -35.36 -16.28 27.13
N LEU A 45 -35.08 -15.76 25.93
CA LEU A 45 -34.41 -14.48 25.73
C LEU A 45 -35.42 -13.40 25.33
N GLU A 46 -35.40 -12.28 26.02
CA GLU A 46 -36.11 -11.06 25.64
C GLU A 46 -35.09 -9.92 25.53
N ILE A 47 -34.92 -9.37 24.32
CA ILE A 47 -33.87 -8.40 24.02
C ILE A 47 -34.49 -7.00 23.96
N HIS A 48 -33.98 -6.10 24.80
CA HIS A 48 -34.38 -4.70 24.87
C HIS A 48 -33.17 -3.78 24.71
N ASP A 49 -33.38 -2.61 24.12
CA ASP A 49 -32.36 -1.57 24.03
C ASP A 49 -32.25 -0.84 25.38
N ALA A 50 -31.03 -0.43 25.76
CA ALA A 50 -30.77 0.21 27.05
C ALA A 50 -31.39 1.62 27.07
N THR A 51 -32.13 1.98 28.11
CA THR A 51 -32.94 3.22 28.11
C THR A 51 -32.51 4.26 29.15
N LEU A 52 -31.87 3.86 30.25
CA LEU A 52 -31.45 4.83 31.28
C LEU A 52 -30.09 5.45 30.95
N SER A 53 -29.99 6.78 30.99
CA SER A 53 -28.75 7.45 31.41
C SER A 53 -29.08 8.45 32.52
N LYS A 54 -28.41 8.35 33.66
CA LYS A 54 -28.36 9.44 34.64
C LYS A 54 -27.05 10.23 34.59
N SER A 55 -26.09 9.83 33.76
CA SER A 55 -24.87 10.58 33.55
C SER A 55 -24.15 10.11 32.28
N ARG A 56 -23.77 11.08 31.43
CA ARG A 56 -22.94 10.97 30.22
C ARG A 56 -23.52 10.16 29.06
N ASP A 57 -23.44 10.78 27.88
CA ASP A 57 -23.98 10.36 26.58
C ASP A 57 -23.35 9.07 25.98
N GLU A 58 -22.59 8.30 26.76
CA GLU A 58 -21.94 7.10 26.26
C GLU A 58 -22.91 5.91 26.36
N ALA A 59 -23.13 5.20 25.25
CA ALA A 59 -24.05 4.06 25.17
C ALA A 59 -23.75 2.98 26.22
N ASP A 60 -22.48 2.83 26.56
CA ASP A 60 -21.96 1.91 27.56
C ASP A 60 -22.51 2.17 28.98
N ASP A 61 -22.56 3.44 29.38
CA ASP A 61 -22.98 3.80 30.74
C ASP A 61 -24.50 3.58 30.92
N ARG A 62 -25.26 3.51 29.81
CA ARG A 62 -26.69 3.20 29.83
C ARG A 62 -26.97 1.77 30.27
N ILE A 63 -26.19 0.83 29.73
CA ILE A 63 -26.34 -0.60 30.02
C ILE A 63 -25.99 -0.87 31.48
N ILE A 64 -24.92 -0.26 31.99
CA ILE A 64 -24.53 -0.39 33.39
C ILE A 64 -25.61 0.19 34.30
N GLY A 65 -26.21 1.32 33.92
CA GLY A 65 -27.34 1.91 34.64
C GLY A 65 -28.55 0.99 34.73
N ASP A 66 -28.92 0.32 33.63
CA ASP A 66 -30.04 -0.62 33.60
C ASP A 66 -29.77 -1.89 34.43
N LEU A 67 -28.51 -2.37 34.47
CA LEU A 67 -28.09 -3.47 35.33
C LEU A 67 -28.15 -3.12 36.82
N VAL A 68 -27.60 -1.97 37.20
CA VAL A 68 -27.57 -1.51 38.60
C VAL A 68 -28.98 -1.24 39.13
N THR A 69 -29.90 -0.80 38.25
CA THR A 69 -31.31 -0.58 38.61
C THR A 69 -32.17 -1.85 38.52
N SER A 70 -31.56 -3.02 38.27
CA SER A 70 -32.23 -4.31 38.12
C SER A 70 -33.36 -4.30 37.09
N LYS A 71 -33.24 -3.47 36.05
CA LYS A 71 -34.17 -3.46 34.91
C LYS A 71 -33.80 -4.51 33.87
N ALA A 72 -32.53 -4.88 33.82
CA ALA A 72 -32.01 -5.97 33.03
C ALA A 72 -31.21 -6.91 33.94
N GLU A 73 -31.29 -8.21 33.68
CA GLU A 73 -30.49 -9.23 34.38
C GLU A 73 -29.15 -9.48 33.71
N LEU A 74 -29.06 -9.21 32.40
CA LEU A 74 -27.85 -9.41 31.60
C LEU A 74 -27.63 -8.21 30.66
N GLY A 75 -26.39 -7.72 30.65
CA GLY A 75 -26.00 -6.53 29.91
C GLY A 75 -24.93 -6.85 28.88
N ILE A 76 -25.06 -6.16 27.75
CA ILE A 76 -24.70 -6.69 26.46
C ILE A 76 -24.11 -5.54 25.61
N SER A 77 -22.83 -5.18 25.79
CA SER A 77 -22.12 -4.25 24.88
C SER A 77 -20.60 -4.47 24.84
N GLY A 78 -19.94 -3.87 23.85
CA GLY A 78 -18.48 -3.69 23.68
C GLY A 78 -17.83 -2.91 24.82
N LEU A 79 -18.13 -3.29 26.05
CA LEU A 79 -17.72 -2.64 27.28
C LEU A 79 -16.33 -3.09 27.65
N TYR A 80 -15.42 -2.12 27.79
CA TYR A 80 -14.12 -2.40 28.38
C TYR A 80 -14.26 -2.64 29.88
N MET A 81 -13.64 -3.73 30.35
CA MET A 81 -13.51 -4.04 31.77
C MET A 81 -12.56 -3.01 32.40
N THR A 82 -13.13 -2.00 33.05
CA THR A 82 -12.40 -1.00 33.82
C THR A 82 -12.65 -1.19 35.31
N ASN A 83 -11.71 -0.80 36.15
CA ASN A 83 -11.83 -0.96 37.61
C ASN A 83 -13.07 -0.23 38.16
N ALA A 84 -13.40 0.94 37.60
CA ALA A 84 -14.61 1.68 37.95
C ALA A 84 -15.89 0.87 37.67
N ARG A 85 -15.99 0.22 36.51
CA ARG A 85 -17.17 -0.58 36.12
C ARG A 85 -17.23 -1.91 36.90
N TYR A 86 -16.09 -2.54 37.14
CA TYR A 86 -15.99 -3.80 37.91
C TYR A 86 -16.49 -3.65 39.36
N SER A 87 -16.42 -2.45 39.93
CA SER A 87 -16.96 -2.18 41.26
C SER A 87 -18.50 -2.08 41.31
N MET A 88 -19.17 -1.91 40.15
CA MET A 88 -20.62 -1.69 40.06
C MET A 88 -21.37 -2.93 39.58
N VAL A 89 -20.75 -3.73 38.70
CA VAL A 89 -21.36 -4.92 38.09
C VAL A 89 -20.33 -6.04 37.96
N ASP A 90 -20.79 -7.28 38.02
CA ASP A 90 -19.95 -8.46 37.85
C ASP A 90 -19.71 -8.77 36.35
N PHE A 91 -18.44 -8.95 35.98
CA PHE A 91 -18.00 -9.23 34.61
C PHE A 91 -17.53 -10.66 34.43
N SER A 92 -17.62 -11.14 33.18
CA SER A 92 -17.33 -12.53 32.88
C SER A 92 -15.88 -12.86 32.69
N PRO A 93 -15.55 -14.17 32.72
CA PRO A 93 -14.29 -14.61 32.15
C PRO A 93 -14.13 -14.01 30.76
N VAL A 94 -12.95 -13.45 30.50
CA VAL A 94 -12.66 -12.72 29.26
C VAL A 94 -12.74 -13.65 28.06
N ILE A 95 -13.67 -13.37 27.13
CA ILE A 95 -13.88 -14.17 25.91
C ILE A 95 -13.05 -13.60 24.76
N MET A 96 -12.87 -12.27 24.72
CA MET A 96 -12.12 -11.57 23.69
C MET A 96 -11.21 -10.51 24.34
N GLN A 97 -9.95 -10.48 23.91
CA GLN A 97 -8.99 -9.44 24.30
C GLN A 97 -8.73 -8.58 23.07
N ASP A 98 -9.05 -7.29 23.17
CA ASP A 98 -8.73 -6.30 22.17
C ASP A 98 -7.73 -5.28 22.74
N CYS A 99 -6.88 -4.75 21.87
CA CYS A 99 -5.87 -3.76 22.22
C CYS A 99 -6.16 -2.46 21.47
N GLY A 100 -5.83 -1.32 22.09
CA GLY A 100 -5.92 -0.03 21.41
C GLY A 100 -5.01 -0.03 20.18
N THR A 101 -5.59 0.08 19.00
CA THR A 101 -4.87 0.18 17.73
C THR A 101 -5.08 1.55 17.10
N PHE A 102 -4.03 2.07 16.47
CA PHE A 102 -4.14 3.27 15.66
C PHE A 102 -4.33 2.86 14.21
N MET A 103 -5.36 3.39 13.56
CA MET A 103 -5.58 3.19 12.14
C MET A 103 -5.13 4.43 11.37
N SER A 104 -4.28 4.24 10.38
CA SER A 104 -3.86 5.29 9.45
C SER A 104 -4.19 4.91 8.03
N LEU A 105 -4.48 5.91 7.19
CA LEU A 105 -4.72 5.68 5.78
C LEU A 105 -3.39 5.43 5.07
N GLY A 106 -3.17 4.21 4.60
CA GLY A 106 -1.96 3.86 3.85
C GLY A 106 -1.97 4.51 2.46
N SER A 107 -1.02 5.41 2.19
CA SER A 107 -0.78 5.93 0.83
C SER A 107 0.37 5.18 0.18
N PHE A 108 0.04 4.28 -0.73
CA PHE A 108 1.00 3.48 -1.50
C PHE A 108 1.44 4.16 -2.82
N ALA A 109 1.23 5.47 -2.95
CA ALA A 109 1.51 6.17 -4.20
C ALA A 109 3.01 6.49 -4.33
N LEU A 110 3.75 5.66 -5.08
CA LEU A 110 5.05 6.08 -5.60
C LEU A 110 4.84 7.18 -6.65
N SER A 111 5.67 8.22 -6.60
CA SER A 111 5.63 9.28 -7.62
C SER A 111 6.04 8.72 -8.99
N LYS A 112 5.30 9.11 -10.04
CA LYS A 112 5.47 8.58 -11.41
C LYS A 112 6.90 8.71 -11.95
N TYR A 113 7.63 9.77 -11.59
CA TYR A 113 9.02 9.97 -12.02
C TYR A 113 10.01 9.04 -11.29
N ARG A 114 9.73 8.69 -10.03
CA ARG A 114 10.57 7.78 -9.24
C ARG A 114 10.49 6.36 -9.79
N ALA A 115 9.37 5.97 -10.39
CA ALA A 115 9.23 4.70 -11.08
C ALA A 115 10.12 4.58 -12.32
N ILE A 116 10.37 5.69 -13.02
CA ILE A 116 11.17 5.69 -14.26
C ILE A 116 12.66 5.72 -13.94
N PHE A 117 13.13 6.65 -13.11
CA PHE A 117 14.56 6.81 -12.84
C PHE A 117 15.08 5.97 -11.67
N GLY A 118 14.19 5.51 -10.80
CA GLY A 118 14.53 4.76 -9.58
C GLY A 118 15.23 3.41 -9.77
N PRO A 119 14.98 2.63 -10.85
CA PRO A 119 15.59 1.30 -11.00
C PRO A 119 17.12 1.31 -11.14
N PHE A 120 17.70 2.38 -11.68
CA PHE A 120 19.14 2.52 -11.85
C PHE A 120 19.73 3.57 -10.92
N HIS A 121 20.85 3.22 -10.28
CA HIS A 121 21.62 4.19 -9.52
C HIS A 121 22.15 5.30 -10.44
N TRP A 122 22.29 6.51 -9.91
CA TRP A 122 22.78 7.67 -10.65
C TRP A 122 24.10 7.40 -11.40
N SER A 123 25.01 6.62 -10.80
CA SER A 123 26.28 6.22 -11.43
C SER A 123 26.09 5.48 -12.76
N ILE A 124 25.07 4.63 -12.87
CA ILE A 124 24.80 3.85 -14.10
C ILE A 124 24.32 4.78 -15.20
N TRP A 125 23.45 5.75 -14.88
CA TRP A 125 23.01 6.77 -15.84
C TRP A 125 24.19 7.54 -16.43
N VAL A 126 25.13 7.96 -15.58
CA VAL A 126 26.35 8.64 -16.03
C VAL A 126 27.19 7.73 -16.94
N MET A 127 27.37 6.46 -16.57
CA MET A 127 28.11 5.49 -17.40
C MET A 127 27.45 5.25 -18.76
N VAL A 128 26.12 5.19 -18.83
CA VAL A 128 25.38 5.05 -20.09
C VAL A 128 25.61 6.26 -20.99
N VAL A 129 25.51 7.48 -20.46
CA VAL A 129 25.79 8.72 -21.20
C VAL A 129 27.23 8.75 -21.71
N ILE A 130 28.20 8.42 -20.86
CA ILE A 130 29.62 8.38 -21.25
C ILE A 130 29.85 7.33 -22.34
N THR A 131 29.26 6.14 -22.22
CA THR A 131 29.41 5.07 -23.21
C THR A 131 28.79 5.46 -24.55
N TYR A 132 27.62 6.12 -24.53
CA TYR A 132 26.99 6.66 -25.72
C TYR A 132 27.89 7.69 -26.41
N MET A 133 28.43 8.66 -25.65
CA MET A 133 29.35 9.65 -26.19
C MET A 133 30.64 9.02 -26.72
N ALA A 134 31.20 8.04 -26.00
CA ALA A 134 32.40 7.31 -26.40
C ALA A 134 32.18 6.54 -27.72
N ALA A 135 31.00 5.97 -27.94
CA ALA A 135 30.69 5.21 -29.16
C ALA A 135 30.54 6.08 -30.42
N ILE A 136 30.28 7.40 -30.28
CA ILE A 136 30.26 8.34 -31.41
C ILE A 136 31.67 8.51 -32.02
N PHE A 137 32.72 8.49 -31.20
CA PHE A 137 34.09 8.80 -31.65
C PHE A 137 34.65 7.79 -32.65
N PRO A 138 34.60 6.46 -32.43
CA PRO A 138 35.08 5.47 -33.41
C PRO A 138 34.35 5.53 -34.75
N ILE A 139 33.03 5.73 -34.71
CA ILE A 139 32.19 5.82 -35.92
C ILE A 139 32.55 7.09 -36.72
N ALA A 140 32.76 8.22 -36.03
CA ALA A 140 33.19 9.46 -36.66
C ALA A 140 34.61 9.38 -37.24
N TYR A 141 35.52 8.68 -36.54
CA TYR A 141 36.90 8.50 -36.97
C TYR A 141 37.01 7.70 -38.26
N THR A 142 36.25 6.60 -38.40
CA THR A 142 36.25 5.77 -39.61
C THR A 142 35.87 6.55 -40.86
N ASN A 143 34.91 7.49 -40.78
CA ASN A 143 34.35 8.14 -41.96
C ASN A 143 35.17 9.33 -42.48
N ASN A 144 35.68 10.19 -41.59
CA ASN A 144 36.33 11.43 -42.04
C ASN A 144 37.82 11.51 -41.69
N ARG A 145 38.39 10.49 -41.01
CA ARG A 145 39.76 10.44 -40.45
C ARG A 145 40.16 11.64 -39.57
N ASN A 146 39.28 12.62 -39.39
CA ASN A 146 39.51 13.88 -38.71
C ASN A 146 38.23 14.30 -37.96
N VAL A 147 38.23 14.11 -36.64
CA VAL A 147 37.08 14.38 -35.75
C VAL A 147 36.71 15.86 -35.70
N LYS A 148 37.64 16.77 -36.03
CA LYS A 148 37.41 18.22 -36.06
C LYS A 148 36.40 18.65 -37.12
N THR A 149 36.27 17.89 -38.22
CA THR A 149 35.27 18.18 -39.26
C THR A 149 33.86 17.87 -38.79
N LEU A 150 33.69 16.94 -37.85
CA LEU A 150 32.39 16.58 -37.27
C LEU A 150 31.78 17.75 -36.47
N CYS A 151 32.61 18.46 -35.71
CA CYS A 151 32.20 19.64 -34.95
C CYS A 151 31.86 20.84 -35.86
N LYS A 152 32.42 20.89 -37.07
CA LYS A 152 32.12 21.93 -38.07
C LYS A 152 30.83 21.70 -38.87
N SER A 153 30.30 20.47 -38.92
CA SER A 153 29.10 20.13 -39.71
C SER A 153 27.97 19.56 -38.84
N PRO A 154 27.05 20.40 -38.32
CA PRO A 154 26.00 19.95 -37.39
C PRO A 154 25.05 18.90 -37.99
N LYS A 155 24.79 18.97 -39.30
CA LYS A 155 23.91 18.02 -40.02
C LYS A 155 24.44 16.58 -40.03
N GLN A 156 25.76 16.39 -40.02
CA GLN A 156 26.36 15.04 -39.97
C GLN A 156 26.31 14.47 -38.55
N LEU A 157 26.53 15.32 -37.54
CA LEU A 157 26.44 14.94 -36.13
C LEU A 157 25.01 14.53 -35.77
N GLU A 158 24.01 15.29 -36.19
CA GLU A 158 22.60 14.97 -35.97
C GLU A 158 22.24 13.60 -36.58
N SER A 159 22.64 13.34 -37.83
CA SER A 159 22.39 12.06 -38.49
C SER A 159 23.08 10.89 -37.78
N MET A 160 24.28 11.07 -37.22
CA MET A 160 24.97 10.05 -36.42
C MET A 160 24.27 9.80 -35.08
N CYS A 161 23.90 10.86 -34.35
CA CYS A 161 23.19 10.76 -33.08
C CYS A 161 21.85 10.03 -33.27
N CYS A 162 21.10 10.39 -34.31
CA CYS A 162 19.85 9.73 -34.67
C CYS A 162 20.06 8.24 -35.04
N TYR A 163 21.14 7.91 -35.75
CA TYR A 163 21.49 6.51 -36.06
C TYR A 163 21.83 5.71 -34.79
N MET A 164 22.65 6.26 -33.89
CA MET A 164 23.01 5.61 -32.64
C MET A 164 21.83 5.48 -31.69
N PHE A 165 20.95 6.49 -31.65
CA PHE A 165 19.70 6.45 -30.91
C PHE A 165 18.75 5.39 -31.48
N GLY A 166 18.59 5.32 -32.81
CA GLY A 166 17.80 4.28 -33.46
C GLY A 166 18.34 2.87 -33.17
N THR A 167 19.66 2.69 -33.14
CA THR A 167 20.27 1.41 -32.75
C THR A 167 19.98 1.06 -31.28
N TYR A 168 19.98 2.05 -30.39
CA TYR A 168 19.66 1.90 -28.97
C TYR A 168 18.19 1.49 -28.74
N THR A 169 17.26 2.03 -29.53
CA THR A 169 15.82 1.70 -29.44
C THR A 169 15.42 0.51 -30.31
N ASN A 170 16.37 -0.26 -30.86
CA ASN A 170 16.13 -1.33 -31.85
C ASN A 170 15.33 -0.88 -33.09
N LEU A 171 15.34 0.42 -33.39
CA LEU A 171 14.64 1.05 -34.50
C LEU A 171 15.63 1.34 -35.64
N PHE A 172 15.77 0.38 -36.56
CA PHE A 172 16.70 0.46 -37.70
C PHE A 172 16.18 1.30 -38.88
N THR A 173 15.55 2.44 -38.62
CA THR A 173 14.88 3.28 -39.64
C THR A 173 15.85 3.85 -40.69
N PHE A 174 17.15 3.89 -40.43
CA PHE A 174 18.15 4.55 -41.29
C PHE A 174 18.88 3.59 -42.25
N LYS A 175 18.17 2.69 -42.96
CA LYS A 175 18.74 1.84 -44.01
C LYS A 175 18.69 2.55 -45.39
N GLY A 176 19.66 3.41 -45.66
CA GLY A 176 19.87 4.06 -46.97
C GLY A 176 21.25 3.79 -47.58
N VAL A 177 21.47 4.19 -48.84
CA VAL A 177 22.74 3.99 -49.58
C VAL A 177 23.94 4.70 -48.91
N LYS A 178 23.69 5.79 -48.16
CA LYS A 178 24.67 6.49 -47.31
C LYS A 178 24.55 6.12 -45.82
N SER A 179 23.93 4.98 -45.50
CA SER A 179 23.80 4.53 -44.11
C SER A 179 25.14 4.09 -43.55
N TRP A 180 25.36 4.42 -42.28
CA TRP A 180 26.48 3.98 -41.45
C TRP A 180 26.62 2.45 -41.36
N THR A 181 25.53 1.72 -41.64
CA THR A 181 25.54 0.25 -41.76
C THR A 181 26.27 -0.28 -42.99
N ASN A 182 26.36 0.50 -44.08
CA ASN A 182 27.02 0.11 -45.34
C ASN A 182 28.48 0.58 -45.38
N THR A 183 29.23 0.26 -44.32
CA THR A 183 30.66 0.61 -44.23
C THR A 183 31.52 -0.50 -44.84
N LYS A 184 32.48 -0.14 -45.71
CA LYS A 184 33.39 -1.09 -46.38
C LYS A 184 34.43 -1.74 -45.44
N MET A 185 34.67 -1.15 -44.26
CA MET A 185 35.66 -1.64 -43.28
C MET A 185 35.05 -2.65 -42.30
N GLY A 186 35.66 -3.84 -42.19
CA GLY A 186 35.20 -4.91 -41.28
C GLY A 186 35.27 -4.55 -39.80
N SER A 187 36.26 -3.76 -39.37
CA SER A 187 36.41 -3.31 -37.97
C SER A 187 35.24 -2.47 -37.48
N THR A 188 34.71 -1.60 -38.34
CA THR A 188 33.55 -0.74 -38.01
C THR A 188 32.27 -1.55 -37.93
N ARG A 189 32.12 -2.59 -38.76
CA ARG A 189 30.98 -3.53 -38.67
C ARG A 189 31.00 -4.31 -37.37
N LEU A 190 32.17 -4.78 -36.92
CA LEU A 190 32.32 -5.47 -35.64
C LEU A 190 32.01 -4.54 -34.46
N PHE A 191 32.47 -3.29 -34.52
CA PHE A 191 32.16 -2.28 -33.50
C PHE A 191 30.67 -1.97 -33.42
N ILE A 192 30.00 -1.77 -34.56
CA ILE A 192 28.54 -1.53 -34.61
C ILE A 192 27.78 -2.75 -34.07
N GLY A 193 28.21 -3.97 -34.41
CA GLY A 193 27.59 -5.19 -33.90
C GLY A 193 27.74 -5.37 -32.39
N THR A 194 28.94 -5.11 -31.85
CA THR A 194 29.19 -5.17 -30.40
C THR A 194 28.46 -4.08 -29.64
N TYR A 195 28.42 -2.85 -30.17
CA TYR A 195 27.61 -1.76 -29.63
C TYR A 195 26.12 -2.14 -29.60
N TRP A 196 25.60 -2.75 -30.67
CA TRP A 196 24.21 -3.18 -30.71
C TRP A 196 23.88 -4.24 -29.65
N ILE A 197 24.73 -5.26 -29.49
CA ILE A 197 24.58 -6.26 -28.41
C ILE A 197 24.59 -5.58 -27.04
N PHE A 198 25.51 -4.64 -26.80
CA PHE A 198 25.55 -3.87 -25.56
C PHE A 198 24.24 -3.11 -25.30
N THR A 199 23.66 -2.47 -26.33
CA THR A 199 22.37 -1.76 -26.18
C THR A 199 21.22 -2.69 -25.83
N ILE A 200 21.18 -3.91 -26.38
CA ILE A 200 20.18 -4.92 -26.01
C ILE A 200 20.34 -5.32 -24.54
N ILE A 201 21.57 -5.56 -24.08
CA ILE A 201 21.84 -5.96 -22.69
C ILE A 201 21.38 -4.86 -21.71
N ILE A 202 21.73 -3.60 -21.98
CA ILE A 202 21.34 -2.48 -21.09
C ILE A 202 19.83 -2.24 -21.11
N THR A 203 19.18 -2.26 -22.28
CA THR A 203 17.72 -2.03 -22.37
C THR A 203 16.92 -3.16 -21.73
N THR A 204 17.35 -4.41 -21.89
CA THR A 204 16.73 -5.56 -21.21
C THR A 204 16.92 -5.49 -19.70
N ALA A 205 18.13 -5.21 -19.22
CA ALA A 205 18.40 -5.04 -17.79
C ALA A 205 17.57 -3.91 -17.17
N TYR A 206 17.45 -2.77 -17.86
CA TYR A 206 16.62 -1.65 -17.43
C TYR A 206 15.14 -2.02 -17.38
N THR A 207 14.64 -2.70 -18.42
CA THR A 207 13.25 -3.16 -18.47
C THR A 207 12.94 -4.13 -17.33
N SER A 208 13.80 -5.13 -17.09
CA SER A 208 13.66 -6.06 -15.96
C SER A 208 13.70 -5.34 -14.61
N SER A 209 14.54 -4.31 -14.47
CA SER A 209 14.66 -3.54 -13.24
C SER A 209 13.44 -2.65 -12.99
N ILE A 210 12.88 -2.03 -14.04
CA ILE A 210 11.60 -1.32 -13.93
C ILE A 210 10.50 -2.28 -13.50
N ILE A 211 10.40 -3.45 -14.16
CA ILE A 211 9.35 -4.45 -13.84
C ILE A 211 9.47 -4.86 -12.37
N ALA A 212 10.66 -5.20 -11.90
CA ALA A 212 10.88 -5.54 -10.48
C ALA A 212 10.54 -4.37 -9.53
N PHE A 213 10.84 -3.14 -9.94
CA PHE A 213 10.57 -1.95 -9.12
C PHE A 213 9.07 -1.62 -9.03
N ILE A 214 8.30 -1.87 -10.08
CA ILE A 214 6.83 -1.63 -10.06
C ILE A 214 6.06 -2.78 -9.41
N THR A 215 6.58 -4.01 -9.43
CA THR A 215 5.90 -5.17 -8.81
C THR A 215 6.11 -5.22 -7.30
N LEU A 216 7.19 -4.62 -6.78
CA LEU A 216 7.46 -4.52 -5.36
C LEU A 216 7.08 -3.11 -4.86
N PRO A 217 5.86 -2.89 -4.34
CA PRO A 217 5.49 -1.60 -3.79
C PRO A 217 6.43 -1.28 -2.62
N ALA A 218 7.14 -0.16 -2.70
CA ALA A 218 7.92 0.33 -1.58
C ALA A 218 6.96 0.61 -0.41
N GLN A 219 7.12 -0.15 0.67
CA GLN A 219 6.30 0.08 1.86
C GLN A 219 6.66 1.46 2.44
N PRO A 220 5.66 2.33 2.67
CA PRO A 220 5.92 3.58 3.37
C PRO A 220 6.38 3.25 4.80
N VAL A 221 7.09 4.20 5.42
CA VAL A 221 7.42 4.11 6.84
C VAL A 221 6.09 4.07 7.60
N ILE A 222 5.82 2.92 8.23
CA ILE A 222 4.67 2.74 9.10
C ILE A 222 4.99 3.29 10.49
N VAL A 223 3.94 3.71 11.20
CA VAL A 223 4.05 4.18 12.56
C VAL A 223 3.81 3.00 13.49
N ASP A 224 4.86 2.53 14.14
CA ASP A 224 4.83 1.34 15.00
C ASP A 224 4.68 1.69 16.49
N SER A 225 4.91 2.95 16.86
CA SER A 225 4.89 3.39 18.25
C SER A 225 4.07 4.66 18.45
N SER A 226 3.43 4.76 19.62
CA SER A 226 2.74 5.98 20.05
C SER A 226 3.68 7.19 20.12
N TYR A 227 4.96 6.99 20.42
CA TYR A 227 5.95 8.08 20.41
C TYR A 227 6.19 8.64 19.01
N GLN A 228 6.20 7.78 17.99
CA GLN A 228 6.36 8.19 16.60
C GLN A 228 5.16 9.03 16.10
N LEU A 229 3.95 8.77 16.63
CA LEU A 229 2.78 9.61 16.32
C LEU A 229 2.95 11.06 16.77
N ILE A 230 3.54 11.25 17.97
CA ILE A 230 3.78 12.58 18.56
C ILE A 230 4.87 13.31 17.78
N ASP A 231 5.97 12.62 17.48
CA ASP A 231 7.11 13.19 16.76
C ASP A 231 6.73 13.64 15.34
N GLN A 232 5.98 12.82 14.61
CA GLN A 232 5.55 13.10 13.23
C GLN A 232 4.35 14.05 13.14
N ARG A 233 3.88 14.61 14.26
CA ARG A 233 2.78 15.59 14.35
C ARG A 233 1.50 15.16 13.62
N TYR A 234 1.15 13.88 13.70
CA TYR A 234 -0.12 13.41 13.11
C TYR A 234 -1.31 14.03 13.84
N ARG A 235 -2.35 14.38 13.07
CA ARG A 235 -3.65 14.75 13.64
C ARG A 235 -4.39 13.47 14.02
N VAL A 236 -4.45 13.21 15.32
CA VAL A 236 -5.19 12.06 15.87
C VAL A 236 -6.66 12.45 16.05
N MET A 237 -7.56 11.56 15.66
CA MET A 237 -9.01 11.67 15.89
C MET A 237 -9.49 10.39 16.57
N THR A 238 -10.44 10.51 17.48
CA THR A 238 -11.03 9.39 18.22
C THR A 238 -12.47 9.21 17.79
N LEU A 239 -12.93 7.97 17.60
CA LEU A 239 -14.32 7.68 17.29
C LEU A 239 -15.19 8.09 18.49
N GLY A 240 -15.76 9.29 18.46
CA GLY A 240 -16.51 9.88 19.57
C GLY A 240 -16.36 11.40 19.74
N ARG A 241 -15.39 12.03 19.07
CA ARG A 241 -15.24 13.49 18.97
C ARG A 241 -14.64 13.93 17.64
#